data_AF-A0A0B8QEH5-F1
#
_entry.id   AF-A0A0B8QEH5-F1
#
_cell.length_a   1.000
_cell.length_b   1.000
_cell.length_c   1.000
_cell.angle_alpha   90.00
_cell.angle_beta   90.00
_cell.angle_gamma   90.00
#
_symmetry.space_group_name_H-M   'P 1'
#
loop_
_entity.id
_entity.type
_entity.pdbx_description
1 polymer ?
#
loop_
_entity_poly.entity_id
_entity_poly.type
_entity_poly.pdbx_seq_one_letter_code
_entity_poly.pdbx_strand_id
1 'polypeptide(L)'
;MINQAIENAQNKMRESGVKHHHIAAGVVLTGGASQIEGLVECAERVFGNQVRIGKPTEVKGLTDYVKEPYHSTAVGLLHYGKDSRFNDDGEYSEPKQSSFSGLFSKMRNWIQKEF
;
A
#
# COMPACT_ATOMS: atom_id res chain seq x y z
N MET A 1 -20.36 3.88 13.65
CA MET A 1 -18.95 4.32 13.53
C MET A 1 -18.26 3.71 12.31
N ILE A 2 -18.22 2.38 12.15
CA ILE A 2 -17.55 1.74 10.98
C ILE A 2 -18.17 2.14 9.63
N ASN A 3 -19.50 2.19 9.54
CA ASN A 3 -20.19 2.62 8.31
C ASN A 3 -19.72 4.02 7.84
N GLN A 4 -19.63 4.98 8.75
CA GLN A 4 -19.20 6.35 8.44
C GLN A 4 -17.75 6.40 7.93
N ALA A 5 -16.87 5.51 8.42
CA ALA A 5 -15.50 5.43 7.91
C ALA A 5 -15.45 4.93 6.46
N ILE A 6 -16.30 3.95 6.11
CA ILE A 6 -16.41 3.43 4.74
C ILE A 6 -17.05 4.47 3.81
N GLU A 7 -18.12 5.15 4.26
CA GLU A 7 -18.76 6.24 3.51
C GLU A 7 -17.77 7.38 3.22
N ASN A 8 -16.96 7.76 4.22
CA ASN A 8 -15.90 8.76 4.05
C ASN A 8 -14.84 8.30 3.04
N ALA A 9 -14.47 7.01 3.04
CA ALA A 9 -13.55 6.45 2.06
C ALA A 9 -14.13 6.50 0.63
N GLN A 10 -15.40 6.12 0.45
CA GLN A 10 -16.09 6.20 -0.84
C GLN A 10 -16.20 7.64 -1.34
N ASN A 11 -16.50 8.60 -0.46
CA ASN A 11 -16.57 10.02 -0.80
C ASN A 11 -15.21 10.55 -1.27
N LYS A 12 -14.12 10.24 -0.56
CA LYS A 12 -12.76 10.60 -0.98
C LYS A 12 -12.39 10.00 -2.35
N MET A 13 -12.80 8.77 -2.63
CA MET A 13 -12.59 8.16 -3.96
C MET A 13 -13.38 8.89 -5.05
N ARG A 14 -14.61 9.30 -4.78
CA ARG A 14 -15.42 10.10 -5.72
C ARG A 14 -14.79 11.47 -5.97
N GLU A 15 -14.31 12.12 -4.92
CA GLU A 15 -13.61 13.42 -4.99
C GLU A 15 -12.31 13.33 -5.80
N SER A 16 -11.59 12.21 -5.73
CA SER A 16 -10.39 11.96 -6.55
C SER A 16 -10.71 11.54 -8.00
N GLY A 17 -11.98 11.56 -8.40
CA GLY A 17 -12.42 11.27 -9.77
C GLY A 17 -12.63 9.78 -10.07
N VAL A 18 -12.57 8.90 -9.06
CA VAL A 18 -12.88 7.48 -9.23
C VAL A 18 -14.39 7.32 -9.36
N LYS A 19 -14.84 7.02 -10.58
CA LYS A 19 -16.24 6.74 -10.88
C LYS A 19 -16.58 5.29 -10.53
N HIS A 20 -17.85 5.01 -10.25
CA HIS A 20 -18.31 3.66 -9.87
C HIS A 20 -17.91 2.58 -10.91
N HIS A 21 -17.97 2.89 -12.21
CA HIS A 21 -17.57 1.95 -13.27
C HIS A 21 -16.04 1.69 -13.34
N HIS A 22 -15.20 2.51 -12.71
CA HIS A 22 -13.76 2.27 -12.61
C HIS A 22 -13.45 1.13 -11.62
N ILE A 23 -14.40 0.71 -10.78
CA ILE A 23 -14.23 -0.31 -9.73
C ILE A 23 -14.82 -1.67 -10.18
N ALA A 24 -14.68 -2.01 -11.46
CA ALA A 24 -15.23 -3.24 -12.03
C ALA A 24 -14.65 -4.52 -11.37
N ALA A 25 -13.40 -4.46 -10.90
CA ALA A 25 -12.73 -5.57 -10.20
C ALA A 25 -13.06 -5.65 -8.69
N GLY A 26 -13.94 -4.77 -8.19
CA GLY A 26 -14.30 -4.69 -6.78
C GLY A 26 -13.29 -3.96 -5.90
N VAL A 27 -13.48 -4.05 -4.59
CA VAL A 27 -12.65 -3.41 -3.57
C VAL A 27 -11.89 -4.47 -2.77
N VAL A 28 -10.63 -4.19 -2.45
CA VAL A 28 -9.80 -5.02 -1.57
C VAL A 28 -9.52 -4.26 -0.28
N LEU A 29 -9.99 -4.80 0.84
CA LEU A 29 -9.66 -4.30 2.17
C LEU A 29 -8.44 -5.02 2.73
N THR A 30 -7.55 -4.29 3.38
CA THR A 30 -6.30 -4.83 3.94
C THR A 30 -5.95 -4.11 5.25
N GLY A 31 -4.88 -4.51 5.94
CA GLY A 31 -4.52 -3.99 7.26
C GLY A 31 -5.31 -4.63 8.40
N GLY A 32 -4.96 -4.34 9.65
CA GLY A 32 -5.60 -4.97 10.82
C GLY A 32 -7.08 -4.66 10.96
N ALA A 33 -7.50 -3.43 10.63
CA ALA A 33 -8.91 -3.04 10.65
C ALA A 33 -9.78 -3.88 9.69
N SER A 34 -9.18 -4.48 8.65
CA SER A 34 -9.92 -5.32 7.70
C SER A 34 -10.45 -6.63 8.32
N GLN A 35 -9.98 -7.01 9.52
CA GLN A 35 -10.42 -8.21 10.25
C GLN A 35 -11.61 -7.95 11.18
N ILE A 36 -12.14 -6.72 11.21
CA ILE A 36 -13.36 -6.42 11.97
C ILE A 36 -14.52 -7.25 11.41
N GLU A 37 -15.21 -7.98 12.29
CA GLU A 37 -16.39 -8.76 11.94
C GLU A 37 -17.48 -7.88 11.32
N GLY A 38 -18.08 -8.34 10.22
CA GLY A 38 -19.14 -7.61 9.52
C GLY A 38 -18.65 -6.45 8.63
N LEU A 39 -17.33 -6.20 8.56
CA LEU A 39 -16.79 -5.08 7.78
C LEU A 39 -17.00 -5.27 6.28
N VAL A 40 -16.82 -6.50 5.77
CA VAL A 40 -16.96 -6.81 4.34
C VAL A 40 -18.39 -6.55 3.89
N GLU A 41 -19.37 -7.05 4.63
CA GLU A 41 -20.79 -6.91 4.36
C GLU A 41 -21.25 -5.45 4.46
N CYS A 42 -20.65 -4.68 5.38
CA CYS A 42 -20.88 -3.24 5.45
C CYS A 42 -20.30 -2.53 4.22
N ALA A 43 -19.07 -2.90 3.82
CA ALA A 43 -18.41 -2.30 2.67
C ALA A 43 -19.12 -2.62 1.35
N GLU A 44 -19.57 -3.85 1.15
CA GLU A 44 -20.37 -4.25 -0.03
C GLU A 44 -21.65 -3.42 -0.15
N ARG A 45 -22.34 -3.18 0.98
CA ARG A 45 -23.54 -2.33 1.01
C ARG A 45 -23.25 -0.88 0.63
N VAL A 46 -22.12 -0.32 1.06
CA VAL A 46 -21.76 1.08 0.77
C VAL A 46 -21.23 1.23 -0.66
N PHE A 47 -20.31 0.35 -1.09
CA PHE A 47 -19.68 0.44 -2.40
C PHE A 47 -20.60 -0.01 -3.53
N GLY A 48 -21.48 -0.98 -3.29
CA GLY A 48 -22.29 -1.61 -4.34
C GLY A 48 -21.49 -2.54 -5.27
N ASN A 49 -20.28 -2.93 -4.85
CA ASN A 49 -19.36 -3.80 -5.59
C ASN A 49 -18.91 -4.94 -4.68
N GLN A 50 -18.37 -6.02 -5.27
CA GLN A 50 -17.74 -7.09 -4.51
C GLN A 50 -16.58 -6.54 -3.67
N VAL A 51 -16.54 -6.91 -2.39
CA VAL A 51 -15.46 -6.55 -1.48
C VAL A 51 -14.81 -7.83 -0.95
N ARG A 52 -13.48 -7.86 -0.85
CA ARG A 52 -12.74 -8.99 -0.27
C ARG A 52 -11.60 -8.53 0.63
N ILE A 53 -11.17 -9.43 1.52
CA ILE A 53 -9.98 -9.23 2.33
C ILE A 53 -8.73 -9.63 1.53
N GLY A 54 -7.80 -8.69 1.39
CA GLY A 54 -6.48 -8.91 0.81
C GLY A 54 -5.49 -9.37 1.87
N LYS A 55 -4.72 -10.40 1.53
CA LYS A 55 -3.61 -10.92 2.35
C LYS A 55 -2.27 -10.70 1.62
N PRO A 56 -1.17 -10.50 2.34
CA PRO A 56 0.17 -10.43 1.74
C PRO A 56 0.50 -11.72 0.98
N THR A 57 1.05 -11.60 -0.23
CA THR A 57 1.45 -12.74 -1.05
C THR A 57 2.97 -12.85 -1.19
N GLU A 58 3.44 -14.02 -1.65
CA GLU A 58 4.84 -14.27 -2.02
C GLU A 58 5.86 -14.17 -0.86
N VAL A 59 5.40 -14.44 0.37
CA VAL A 59 6.27 -14.56 1.55
C VAL A 59 6.70 -16.02 1.73
N LYS A 60 8.01 -16.28 1.68
CA LYS A 60 8.62 -17.62 1.89
C LYS A 60 9.51 -17.63 3.13
N GLY A 61 9.62 -18.78 3.80
CA GLY A 61 10.54 -18.99 4.93
C GLY A 61 10.14 -18.35 6.25
N LEU A 62 8.96 -17.73 6.30
CA LEU A 62 8.41 -17.07 7.49
C LEU A 62 7.17 -17.84 7.98
N THR A 63 6.85 -17.68 9.25
CA THR A 63 5.66 -18.26 9.91
C THR A 63 4.35 -17.82 9.25
N ASP A 64 3.30 -18.64 9.39
CA ASP A 64 2.00 -18.39 8.74
C ASP A 64 1.32 -17.08 9.16
N TYR A 65 1.65 -16.53 10.33
CA TYR A 65 1.04 -15.28 10.80
C TYR A 65 1.37 -14.08 9.90
N VAL A 66 2.47 -14.11 9.13
CA VAL A 66 2.85 -13.01 8.24
C VAL A 66 1.94 -12.90 7.01
N LYS A 67 1.10 -13.92 6.77
CA LYS A 67 0.07 -13.90 5.73
C LYS A 67 -1.21 -13.19 6.20
N GLU A 68 -1.23 -12.62 7.40
CA GLU A 68 -2.40 -11.90 7.87
C GLU A 68 -2.46 -10.45 7.36
N PRO A 69 -3.66 -9.88 7.15
CA PRO A 69 -3.82 -8.56 6.53
C PRO A 69 -3.10 -7.42 7.27
N TYR A 70 -2.89 -7.55 8.59
CA TYR A 70 -2.16 -6.56 9.38
C TYR A 70 -0.66 -6.46 9.02
N HIS A 71 -0.12 -7.41 8.26
CA HIS A 71 1.26 -7.37 7.74
C HIS A 71 1.38 -6.85 6.30
N SER A 72 0.28 -6.54 5.62
CA SER A 72 0.28 -6.17 4.19
C SER A 72 1.14 -4.95 3.87
N THR A 73 1.15 -3.94 4.73
CA THR A 73 1.99 -2.75 4.52
C THR A 73 3.47 -3.10 4.59
N ALA A 74 3.89 -3.84 5.63
CA ALA A 74 5.29 -4.19 5.82
C ALA A 74 5.80 -5.08 4.68
N VAL A 75 5.03 -6.12 4.32
CA VAL A 75 5.37 -7.01 3.20
C VAL A 75 5.38 -6.27 1.87
N GLY A 76 4.39 -5.40 1.62
CA GLY A 76 4.32 -4.59 0.40
C GLY A 76 5.53 -3.66 0.24
N LEU A 77 6.01 -3.05 1.32
CA LEU A 77 7.21 -2.21 1.30
C LEU A 77 8.48 -3.01 1.01
N LEU A 78 8.59 -4.25 1.54
CA LEU A 78 9.72 -5.14 1.23
C LEU A 78 9.72 -5.54 -0.25
N HIS A 79 8.57 -5.87 -0.82
CA HIS A 79 8.43 -6.14 -2.25
C HIS A 79 8.76 -4.90 -3.09
N TYR A 80 8.24 -3.73 -2.70
CA TYR A 80 8.56 -2.47 -3.36
C TYR A 80 10.08 -2.18 -3.36
N GLY A 81 10.75 -2.38 -2.22
CA GLY A 81 12.19 -2.20 -2.10
C GLY A 81 12.99 -3.21 -2.93
N LYS A 82 12.54 -4.48 -2.98
CA LYS A 82 13.11 -5.53 -3.84
C LYS A 82 13.02 -5.12 -5.30
N ASP A 83 11.83 -4.75 -5.78
CA ASP A 83 11.61 -4.44 -7.20
C ASP A 83 12.26 -3.12 -7.62
N SER A 84 12.33 -2.14 -6.72
CA SER A 84 13.02 -0.87 -6.97
C SER A 84 14.54 -1.02 -7.11
N ARG A 85 15.14 -2.08 -6.54
CA ARG A 85 16.56 -2.40 -6.73
C ARG A 85 16.81 -3.07 -8.08
N PHE A 86 15.88 -3.89 -8.56
CA PHE A 86 15.97 -4.55 -9.87
C PHE A 86 15.71 -3.61 -11.05
N ASN A 87 14.99 -2.50 -10.84
CA ASN A 87 14.76 -1.51 -11.90
C ASN A 87 15.91 -0.50 -12.07
N ASP A 88 16.96 -0.57 -11.25
CA ASP A 88 18.15 0.30 -11.32
C ASP A 88 19.35 -0.40 -11.98
N ASP A 89 19.15 -1.60 -12.57
CA ASP A 89 20.17 -2.33 -13.34
C ASP A 89 20.35 -1.75 -14.76
N GLY A 90 20.51 -0.42 -14.81
CA GLY A 90 20.79 0.38 -15.99
C GLY A 90 22.06 1.21 -15.89
N GLU A 91 23.02 0.87 -15.03
CA GLU A 91 24.45 1.18 -15.23
C GLU A 91 25.29 0.47 -14.17
N TYR A 92 26.06 -0.54 -14.59
CA TYR A 92 27.14 -1.08 -13.77
C TYR A 92 28.16 0.04 -13.49
N SER A 93 28.24 0.48 -12.24
CA SER A 93 29.40 1.21 -11.72
C SER A 93 29.70 0.73 -10.31
N GLU A 94 30.98 0.48 -10.08
CA GLU A 94 31.62 -0.18 -8.94
C GLU A 94 31.07 0.09 -7.52
N PRO A 95 31.32 -0.83 -6.56
CA PRO A 95 30.88 -0.69 -5.18
C PRO A 95 31.67 0.40 -4.45
N LYS A 96 31.13 1.62 -4.39
CA LYS A 96 31.61 2.67 -3.47
C LYS A 96 30.64 2.90 -2.32
N GLN A 97 30.93 2.21 -1.22
CA GLN A 97 30.86 2.65 0.18
C GLN A 97 30.31 4.09 0.41
N SER A 98 29.03 4.36 0.12
CA SER A 98 28.48 5.72 0.28
C SER A 98 26.95 5.78 0.37
N SER A 99 26.31 4.68 0.80
CA SER A 99 24.85 4.61 1.02
C SER A 99 24.29 5.66 1.99
N PHE A 100 25.15 6.39 2.72
CA PHE A 100 24.75 7.50 3.60
C PHE A 100 24.82 8.89 2.93
N SER A 101 25.69 9.06 1.93
CA SER A 101 25.88 10.35 1.20
C SER A 101 24.67 10.69 0.32
N GLY A 102 24.11 9.69 -0.37
CA GLY A 102 22.95 9.87 -1.25
C GLY A 102 21.65 10.24 -0.53
N LEU A 103 21.53 9.89 0.77
CA LEU A 103 20.40 10.32 1.60
C LEU A 103 20.60 11.74 2.12
N PHE A 104 21.83 12.08 2.53
CA PHE A 104 22.15 13.42 3.01
C PHE A 104 22.04 14.49 1.91
N SER A 105 22.34 14.14 0.65
CA SER A 105 22.21 15.04 -0.49
C SER A 105 20.76 15.37 -0.85
N LYS A 106 19.84 14.40 -0.77
CA LYS A 106 18.40 14.64 -0.97
C LYS A 106 17.82 15.55 0.11
N MET A 107 18.26 15.38 1.36
CA MET A 107 17.84 16.23 2.48
C MET A 107 18.34 17.67 2.34
N ARG A 108 19.59 17.86 1.88
CA ARG A 108 20.17 19.19 1.61
C ARG A 108 19.44 19.93 0.48
N ASN A 109 19.10 19.22 -0.59
CA ASN A 109 18.43 19.82 -1.76
C ASN A 109 16.97 20.22 -1.47
N TRP A 110 16.32 19.58 -0.50
CA TRP A 110 14.98 19.97 -0.08
C TRP A 110 14.99 21.26 0.75
N ILE A 111 15.98 21.42 1.65
CA ILE A 111 16.11 22.61 2.50
C ILE A 111 16.51 23.85 1.68
N GLN A 112 17.35 23.69 0.64
CA GLN A 112 17.70 24.81 -0.26
C GLN A 112 16.58 25.25 -1.19
N LYS A 113 15.48 24.50 -1.27
CA LYS A 113 14.36 24.84 -2.16
C LYS A 113 13.24 25.59 -1.43
N GLU A 114 13.22 25.55 -0.10
CA GLU A 114 12.18 26.16 0.74
C GLU A 114 12.66 27.34 1.60
N PHE A 115 13.95 27.72 1.49
CA PHE A 115 14.52 28.93 2.09
C PHE A 115 15.43 29.67 1.11
#